data_AF-A0A6A5BR54-F1
#
_entry.id   AF-A0A6A5BR54-F1
#
_cell.length_a   1.000
_cell.length_b   1.000
_cell.length_c   1.000
_cell.angle_alpha   90.00
_cell.angle_beta   90.00
_cell.angle_gamma   90.00
#
_symmetry.space_group_name_H-M   'P 1'
#
loop_
_entity.id
_entity.type
_entity.pdbx_description
1 polymer ?
#
loop_
_entity_poly.entity_id
_entity_poly.type
_entity_poly.pdbx_seq_one_letter_code
_entity_poly.pdbx_strand_id
1 'polypeptide(L)'
;MSTNQEDLTQRPNKTDHDDDIREPFYIYLQNSELNTNLQKYISAFVQHIASILEQDAPNVRRIVSFLPERNGVLLFGFRRSTIKVLYSFLKSLDQKKHNINFEINLVLVESHKMTHDFNF
;
A
#
# COMPACT_ATOMS: atom_id res chain seq x y z
N MET A 1 50.16 26.13 10.72
CA MET A 1 49.84 25.14 9.68
C MET A 1 49.71 23.79 10.34
N SER A 2 48.49 23.27 10.41
CA SER A 2 48.15 21.84 10.36
C SER A 2 46.63 21.71 10.28
N THR A 3 46.22 20.79 9.44
CA THR A 3 44.97 20.72 8.69
C THR A 3 43.93 19.87 9.42
N ASN A 4 42.66 20.24 9.24
CA ASN A 4 41.41 19.46 9.28
C ASN A 4 41.39 18.08 9.95
N GLN A 5 40.39 17.87 10.81
CA GLN A 5 39.42 16.79 10.57
C GLN A 5 38.07 17.17 11.19
N GLU A 6 37.08 17.32 10.30
CA GLU A 6 35.67 17.50 10.60
C GLU A 6 35.15 16.21 11.22
N ASP A 7 34.66 16.29 12.46
CA ASP A 7 33.90 15.20 13.09
C ASP A 7 32.45 15.27 12.57
N LEU A 8 32.27 14.78 11.35
CA LEU A 8 30.97 14.43 10.77
C LEU A 8 30.57 13.06 11.32
N THR A 9 30.19 13.02 12.60
CA THR A 9 29.37 11.91 13.11
C THR A 9 27.98 12.05 12.51
N GLN A 10 27.84 11.47 11.31
CA GLN A 10 26.56 11.14 10.71
C GLN A 10 25.71 10.42 11.75
N ARG A 11 24.63 11.07 12.18
CA ARG A 11 23.52 10.38 12.84
C ARG A 11 23.08 9.25 11.92
N PRO A 12 22.93 8.01 12.40
CA PRO A 12 22.29 6.98 11.57
C PRO A 12 20.88 7.49 11.22
N ASN A 13 20.63 7.63 9.92
CA ASN A 13 19.32 7.92 9.35
C ASN A 13 18.31 6.92 9.91
N LYS A 14 17.40 7.41 10.76
CA LYS A 14 16.13 6.74 11.03
C LYS A 14 15.30 6.84 9.76
N THR A 15 15.30 5.84 8.86
CA THR A 15 14.23 5.75 7.84
C THR A 15 14.03 4.40 7.12
N ASP A 16 14.65 3.28 7.51
CA ASP A 16 14.55 2.05 6.66
C ASP A 16 13.69 0.91 7.24
N HIS A 17 13.05 1.05 8.39
CA HIS A 17 12.26 -0.04 9.00
C HIS A 17 10.76 -0.04 8.67
N ASP A 18 10.24 1.01 8.04
CA ASP A 18 8.80 1.10 7.74
C ASP A 18 8.40 0.37 6.44
N ASP A 19 9.36 0.09 5.54
CA ASP A 19 9.06 -0.46 4.21
C ASP A 19 8.87 -1.98 4.18
N ASP A 20 9.36 -2.70 5.19
CA ASP A 20 9.12 -4.14 5.34
C ASP A 20 7.87 -4.47 6.18
N ILE A 21 7.12 -3.45 6.59
CA ILE A 21 5.81 -3.62 7.20
C ILE A 21 4.84 -4.19 6.15
N ARG A 22 4.31 -5.38 6.43
CA ARG A 22 3.42 -6.17 5.54
C ARG A 22 2.06 -6.46 6.16
N GLU A 23 1.53 -5.46 6.86
CA GLU A 23 0.21 -5.50 7.49
C GLU A 23 -0.91 -5.71 6.47
N PRO A 24 -2.12 -6.08 6.92
CA PRO A 24 -3.31 -6.03 6.08
C PRO A 24 -3.64 -4.58 5.68
N PHE A 25 -3.86 -4.35 4.40
CA PHE A 25 -4.33 -3.07 3.89
C PHE A 25 -5.76 -3.20 3.38
N TYR A 26 -6.61 -2.24 3.74
CA TYR A 26 -7.97 -2.19 3.25
C TYR A 26 -8.14 -1.01 2.29
N ILE A 27 -8.48 -1.31 1.05
CA ILE A 27 -8.83 -0.32 0.03
C ILE A 27 -10.35 -0.27 -0.04
N TYR A 28 -10.93 0.88 0.28
CA TYR A 28 -12.34 1.16 0.11
C TYR A 28 -12.58 1.92 -1.19
N LEU A 29 -13.66 1.57 -1.90
CA LEU A 29 -14.10 2.26 -3.11
C LEU A 29 -15.19 3.25 -2.73
N GLN A 30 -15.05 4.49 -3.19
CA GLN A 30 -16.04 5.54 -3.14
C GLN A 30 -16.61 5.78 -4.56
N ASN A 31 -17.89 6.15 -4.62
CA ASN A 31 -18.58 6.56 -5.86
C ASN A 31 -18.59 5.52 -6.99
N SER A 32 -18.38 4.25 -6.68
CA SER A 32 -18.41 3.16 -7.65
C SER A 32 -18.69 1.83 -6.97
N GLU A 33 -19.33 0.90 -7.67
CA GLU A 33 -19.68 -0.42 -7.14
C GLU A 33 -18.59 -1.45 -7.48
N LEU A 34 -18.14 -2.21 -6.48
CA LEU A 34 -17.20 -3.32 -6.61
C LEU A 34 -17.86 -4.55 -7.25
N ASN A 35 -18.29 -4.41 -8.50
CA ASN A 35 -18.84 -5.49 -9.29
C ASN A 35 -17.75 -6.47 -9.79
N THR A 36 -18.16 -7.61 -10.34
CA THR A 36 -17.26 -8.68 -10.81
C THR A 36 -16.21 -8.21 -11.82
N ASN A 37 -16.54 -7.26 -12.70
CA ASN A 37 -15.60 -6.75 -13.70
C ASN A 37 -14.51 -5.90 -13.04
N LEU A 38 -14.90 -5.04 -12.10
CA LEU A 38 -13.96 -4.21 -11.36
C LEU A 38 -13.06 -5.06 -10.44
N GLN A 39 -13.60 -6.10 -9.81
CA GLN A 39 -12.80 -7.06 -9.03
C GLN A 39 -11.73 -7.75 -9.89
N LYS A 40 -12.09 -8.24 -11.09
CA LYS A 40 -11.13 -8.84 -12.03
C LYS A 40 -10.04 -7.85 -12.43
N TYR A 41 -10.42 -6.62 -12.74
CA TYR A 41 -9.48 -5.56 -13.11
C TYR A 41 -8.50 -5.26 -11.97
N ILE A 42 -9.01 -4.99 -10.76
CA ILE A 42 -8.17 -4.70 -9.59
C ILE A 42 -7.25 -5.88 -9.29
N SER A 43 -7.75 -7.12 -9.36
CA SER A 43 -6.93 -8.32 -9.12
C SER A 43 -5.75 -8.40 -10.08
N ALA A 44 -6.00 -8.30 -11.39
CA ALA A 44 -4.95 -8.34 -12.41
C ALA A 44 -3.95 -7.19 -12.25
N PHE A 45 -4.45 -5.99 -11.97
CA PHE A 45 -3.62 -4.82 -11.73
C PHE A 45 -2.68 -5.00 -10.52
N VAL A 46 -3.24 -5.43 -9.38
CA VAL A 46 -2.47 -5.68 -8.15
C VAL A 46 -1.40 -6.74 -8.37
N GLN A 47 -1.75 -7.85 -9.03
CA GLN A 47 -0.80 -8.92 -9.34
C GLN A 47 0.34 -8.44 -10.22
N HIS A 48 0.03 -7.63 -11.25
CA HIS A 48 1.04 -7.09 -12.14
C HIS A 48 2.03 -6.17 -11.40
N ILE A 49 1.54 -5.21 -10.62
CA ILE A 49 2.40 -4.30 -9.86
C ILE A 49 3.26 -5.08 -8.85
N ALA A 50 2.68 -6.06 -8.16
CA ALA A 50 3.42 -6.89 -7.22
C ALA A 50 4.53 -7.71 -7.90
N SER A 51 4.31 -8.21 -9.13
CA SER A 51 5.35 -8.93 -9.89
C SER A 51 6.55 -8.06 -10.27
N ILE A 52 6.40 -6.73 -10.27
CA ILE A 52 7.47 -5.79 -10.60
C ILE A 52 8.17 -5.32 -9.32
N LEU A 53 7.40 -4.91 -8.32
CA LEU A 53 7.92 -4.22 -7.14
C LEU A 53 8.36 -5.15 -6.00
N GLU A 54 8.00 -6.43 -6.05
CA GLU A 54 8.24 -7.37 -4.95
C GLU A 54 8.99 -8.64 -5.39
N GLN A 55 9.85 -8.51 -6.40
CA GLN A 55 10.63 -9.61 -6.98
C GLN A 55 11.60 -10.25 -5.96
N ASP A 56 12.04 -9.47 -4.97
CA ASP A 56 12.95 -9.88 -3.90
C ASP A 56 12.26 -10.67 -2.78
N ALA A 57 10.92 -10.76 -2.80
CA ALA A 57 10.12 -11.48 -1.80
C ALA A 57 9.22 -12.56 -2.44
N PRO A 58 9.76 -13.55 -3.16
CA PRO A 58 8.96 -14.55 -3.89
C PRO A 58 8.18 -15.49 -2.96
N ASN A 59 8.68 -15.71 -1.74
CA ASN A 59 8.10 -16.65 -0.77
C ASN A 59 7.00 -16.01 0.10
N VAL A 60 6.76 -14.71 -0.03
CA VAL A 60 5.72 -14.03 0.75
C VAL A 60 4.35 -14.33 0.14
N ARG A 61 3.47 -14.94 0.93
CA ARG A 61 2.09 -15.21 0.54
C ARG A 61 1.32 -13.89 0.44
N ARG A 62 0.91 -13.54 -0.77
CA ARG A 62 0.07 -12.37 -1.06
C ARG A 62 -1.36 -12.80 -1.31
N ILE A 63 -2.31 -12.11 -0.69
CA ILE A 63 -3.74 -12.42 -0.83
C ILE A 63 -4.49 -11.13 -1.17
N VAL A 64 -5.31 -11.19 -2.22
CA VAL A 64 -6.27 -10.15 -2.58
C VAL A 64 -7.66 -10.72 -2.31
N SER A 65 -8.38 -10.14 -1.35
CA SER A 65 -9.74 -10.56 -0.99
C SER A 65 -10.72 -9.42 -1.24
N PHE A 66 -11.81 -9.71 -1.95
CA PHE A 66 -12.84 -8.73 -2.26
C PHE A 66 -13.98 -8.84 -1.25
N LEU A 67 -14.44 -7.69 -0.74
CA LEU A 67 -15.57 -7.54 0.18
C LEU A 67 -16.63 -6.65 -0.47
N PRO A 68 -17.48 -7.19 -1.37
CA PRO A 68 -18.45 -6.40 -2.13
C PRO A 68 -19.46 -5.67 -1.24
N GLU A 69 -19.91 -6.30 -0.15
CA GLU A 69 -20.84 -5.72 0.82
C GLU A 69 -20.31 -4.45 1.50
N ARG A 70 -18.97 -4.33 1.58
CA ARG A 70 -18.29 -3.15 2.11
C ARG A 70 -17.62 -2.34 1.02
N ASN A 71 -17.89 -2.65 -0.25
CA ASN A 71 -17.30 -2.01 -1.41
C ASN A 71 -15.76 -1.87 -1.30
N GLY A 72 -15.07 -2.92 -0.86
CA GLY A 72 -13.64 -2.82 -0.57
C GLY A 72 -12.83 -4.07 -0.87
N VAL A 73 -11.51 -3.91 -0.83
CA VAL A 73 -10.50 -4.90 -1.18
C VAL A 73 -9.50 -4.99 -0.05
N LEU A 74 -9.29 -6.18 0.50
CA LEU A 74 -8.23 -6.47 1.46
C LEU A 74 -7.00 -7.01 0.74
N LEU A 75 -5.84 -6.43 1.07
CA LEU A 75 -4.54 -6.80 0.53
C LEU A 75 -3.63 -7.24 1.69
N PHE A 76 -3.20 -8.51 1.67
CA PHE A 76 -2.33 -9.09 2.68
C PHE A 76 -0.96 -9.43 2.12
N GLY A 77 0.10 -9.19 2.91
CA GLY A 77 1.47 -9.61 2.58
C GLY A 77 2.21 -8.69 1.59
N PHE A 78 1.65 -7.53 1.28
CA PHE A 78 2.29 -6.51 0.45
C PHE A 78 3.05 -5.51 1.32
N ARG A 79 4.19 -5.01 0.84
CA ARG A 79 4.87 -3.90 1.49
C ARG A 79 4.03 -2.64 1.43
N ARG A 80 4.13 -1.81 2.45
CA ARG A 80 3.48 -0.49 2.50
C ARG A 80 3.81 0.38 1.28
N SER A 81 5.06 0.36 0.82
CA SER A 81 5.50 1.08 -0.37
C SER A 81 4.78 0.61 -1.64
N THR A 82 4.63 -0.71 -1.83
CA THR A 82 3.85 -1.31 -2.92
C THR A 82 2.40 -0.84 -2.89
N ILE A 83 1.77 -0.80 -1.71
CA ILE A 83 0.39 -0.32 -1.56
C ILE A 83 0.23 1.17 -1.95
N LYS A 84 1.18 2.02 -1.56
CA LYS A 84 1.19 3.44 -1.97
C LYS A 84 1.27 3.61 -3.49
N VAL A 85 2.05 2.75 -4.15
CA VAL A 85 2.14 2.74 -5.61
C VAL A 85 0.83 2.27 -6.25
N LEU A 86 0.24 1.17 -5.73
CA LEU A 86 -1.07 0.68 -6.15
C LEU A 86 -2.14 1.78 -6.07
N TYR A 87 -2.20 2.49 -4.94
CA TYR A 87 -3.10 3.62 -4.73
C TYR A 87 -2.98 4.68 -5.82
N SER A 88 -1.75 5.15 -6.02
CA SER A 88 -1.46 6.30 -6.87
C SER A 88 -1.82 5.99 -8.32
N PHE A 89 -1.52 4.78 -8.77
CA PHE A 89 -1.89 4.34 -10.11
C PHE A 89 -3.38 4.08 -10.27
N LEU A 90 -4.01 3.38 -9.33
CA LEU A 90 -5.45 3.14 -9.37
C LEU A 90 -6.19 4.48 -9.43
N LYS A 91 -5.88 5.44 -8.55
CA LYS A 91 -6.48 6.79 -8.58
C LYS A 91 -6.28 7.53 -9.90
N SER A 92 -5.09 7.41 -10.50
CA SER A 92 -4.73 8.11 -11.74
C SER A 92 -5.37 7.53 -13.01
N LEU A 93 -5.49 6.20 -13.08
CA LEU A 93 -6.10 5.49 -14.23
C LEU A 93 -7.60 5.73 -14.34
N ASP A 94 -8.20 6.20 -13.26
CA ASP A 94 -9.58 5.96 -12.94
C ASP A 94 -10.42 7.24 -12.92
N GLN A 95 -9.86 8.34 -12.40
CA GLN A 95 -10.39 9.70 -12.65
C GLN A 95 -10.58 9.97 -14.16
N LYS A 96 -9.79 9.32 -15.02
CA LYS A 96 -9.84 9.52 -16.47
C LYS A 96 -10.78 8.55 -17.20
N LYS A 97 -11.16 7.41 -16.61
CA LYS A 97 -11.87 6.34 -17.34
C LYS A 97 -13.10 5.76 -16.64
N HIS A 98 -13.09 5.65 -15.32
CA HIS A 98 -14.09 4.85 -14.59
C HIS A 98 -14.74 5.59 -13.41
N ASN A 99 -14.25 6.79 -13.05
CA ASN A 99 -14.80 7.62 -11.97
C ASN A 99 -14.89 6.89 -10.61
N ILE A 100 -14.02 5.90 -10.39
CA ILE A 100 -13.85 5.28 -9.08
C ILE A 100 -12.91 6.19 -8.26
N ASN A 101 -13.18 6.28 -6.96
CA ASN A 101 -12.33 6.97 -6.01
C ASN A 101 -11.88 5.95 -4.96
N PHE A 102 -10.58 5.86 -4.72
CA PHE A 102 -10.06 4.96 -3.70
C PHE A 102 -9.73 5.70 -2.42
N GLU A 103 -10.03 5.08 -1.29
CA GLU A 103 -9.57 5.46 0.03
C GLU A 103 -8.84 4.27 0.65
N ILE A 104 -7.60 4.47 1.11
CA ILE A 104 -6.83 3.41 1.74
C ILE A 104 -6.84 3.62 3.23
N ASN A 105 -7.35 2.62 3.93
CA ASN A 105 -7.25 2.53 5.36
C ASN A 105 -6.17 1.51 5.70
N LEU A 106 -5.14 1.97 6.39
CA LEU A 106 -4.23 1.09 7.11
C LEU A 106 -4.94 0.70 8.40
N VAL A 107 -5.39 -0.55 8.48
CA VAL A 107 -5.87 -1.11 9.73
C VAL A 107 -4.78 -2.05 10.21
N LEU A 108 -3.90 -1.53 11.07
CA LEU A 108 -3.02 -2.36 11.86
C LEU A 108 -3.93 -3.28 12.69
N VAL A 109 -3.95 -4.57 12.37
CA VAL A 109 -4.65 -5.58 13.17
C VAL A 109 -3.78 -5.90 14.38
N GLU A 110 -3.52 -4.89 15.21
CA GLU A 110 -3.05 -5.08 16.57
C GLU A 110 -4.23 -4.90 17.51
N SER A 111 -4.52 -5.96 18.24
CA SER A 111 -5.44 -6.03 19.38
C SER A 111 -5.75 -4.67 20.04
N HIS A 112 -6.99 -4.20 19.88
CA HIS A 112 -7.67 -3.23 20.76
C HIS A 112 -7.17 -1.79 20.86
N LYS A 113 -6.40 -1.24 19.91
CA LYS A 113 -6.19 0.23 19.88
C LYS A 113 -6.43 0.83 18.51
N MET A 114 -7.62 1.42 18.34
CA MET A 114 -7.85 2.41 17.28
C MET A 114 -6.85 3.56 17.49
N THR A 115 -5.83 3.63 16.64
CA THR A 115 -4.94 4.79 16.58
C THR A 115 -5.49 5.77 15.58
N HIS A 116 -5.78 6.97 16.08
CA HIS A 116 -6.49 8.04 15.38
C HIS A 116 -5.57 8.99 14.60
N ASP A 117 -4.29 8.67 14.42
CA ASP A 117 -3.30 9.61 13.92
C ASP A 117 -2.65 9.10 12.65
N PHE A 118 -3.25 9.42 11.50
CA PHE A 118 -2.56 9.41 10.21
C PHE A 118 -2.90 10.70 9.47
N ASN A 119 -1.90 11.59 9.35
CA ASN A 119 -1.97 12.78 8.50
C ASN A 119 -1.32 12.49 7.14
N PHE A 120 -2.02 12.86 6.06
CA PHE A 120 -1.55 12.87 4.67
C PHE A 120 -0.82 14.18 4.35
#